data_AF-A0A382YB65-F1
#
_entry.id   AF-A0A382YB65-F1
#
_cell.length_a   1.000
_cell.length_b   1.000
_cell.length_c   1.000
_cell.angle_alpha   90.00
_cell.angle_beta   90.00
_cell.angle_gamma   90.00
#
_symmetry.space_group_name_H-M   'P 1'
#
loop_
_entity.id
_entity.type
_entity.pdbx_description
1 polymer ?
#
loop_
_entity_poly.entity_id
_entity_poly.type
_entity_poly.pdbx_seq_one_letter_code
_entity_poly.pdbx_strand_id
1 'polypeptide(L)'
;VISKYQFNIIKILLAVFSIQLLSGNTNANTDNNVTNSIDSLITIKEDFLKIRESILNSMSSNKPNGTVEMLIHLYDINKRSNAQEHEFLTQSLGEMGDKKVIPILIEIANNNDLPAYIRSSAVEILSKKQVPELVDFLVEMLGDPNSRDKVNEFALDVMGDISQERMIMALLEAYQIGRNKYYSLLNTVMNGLDDFENPQIKSVYKEIVHTEDFPGKIRLKAFKGLIRFAD
;
A
#
# COMPACT_ATOMS: atom_id res chain seq x y z
N VAL A 1 -16.02 11.72 -44.74
CA VAL A 1 -16.05 12.19 -43.33
C VAL A 1 -16.24 10.98 -42.45
N ILE A 2 -15.16 10.49 -41.83
CA ILE A 2 -15.24 9.35 -40.91
C ILE A 2 -15.92 9.87 -39.64
N SER A 3 -17.04 9.25 -39.24
CA SER A 3 -17.75 9.60 -38.03
C SER A 3 -16.84 9.42 -36.80
N LYS A 4 -16.99 10.25 -35.77
CA LYS A 4 -16.20 10.19 -34.52
C LYS A 4 -16.22 8.78 -33.88
N TYR A 5 -17.31 8.03 -34.07
CA TYR A 5 -17.45 6.64 -33.64
C TYR A 5 -16.56 5.67 -34.43
N GLN A 6 -16.46 5.84 -35.75
CA GLN A 6 -15.60 5.03 -36.60
C GLN A 6 -14.12 5.27 -36.28
N PHE A 7 -13.74 6.50 -35.93
CA PHE A 7 -12.38 6.83 -35.51
C PHE A 7 -11.99 6.16 -34.19
N ASN A 8 -12.89 6.12 -33.20
CA ASN A 8 -12.65 5.43 -31.93
C ASN A 8 -12.54 3.91 -32.09
N ILE A 9 -13.36 3.31 -32.96
CA ILE A 9 -13.28 1.88 -33.28
C ILE A 9 -11.94 1.56 -33.95
N ILE A 10 -11.47 2.40 -34.87
CA ILE A 10 -10.16 2.26 -35.53
C ILE A 10 -9.01 2.35 -34.50
N LYS A 11 -9.07 3.27 -33.54
CA LYS A 11 -8.06 3.37 -32.47
C LYS A 11 -8.02 2.13 -31.57
N ILE A 12 -9.20 1.60 -31.19
CA ILE A 12 -9.29 0.37 -30.38
C ILE A 12 -8.74 -0.82 -31.17
N LEU A 13 -9.08 -0.95 -32.45
CA LEU A 13 -8.55 -1.99 -33.34
C LEU A 13 -7.03 -1.87 -33.49
N LEU A 14 -6.49 -0.65 -33.62
CA LEU A 14 -5.05 -0.42 -33.68
C LEU A 14 -4.35 -0.82 -32.37
N ALA A 15 -4.92 -0.51 -31.21
CA ALA A 15 -4.35 -0.95 -29.94
C ALA A 15 -4.39 -2.48 -29.76
N VAL A 16 -5.50 -3.13 -30.13
CA VAL A 16 -5.60 -4.59 -30.13
C VAL A 16 -4.58 -5.21 -31.07
N PHE A 17 -4.39 -4.62 -32.25
CA PHE A 17 -3.39 -5.07 -33.23
C PHE A 17 -1.96 -4.87 -32.72
N SER A 18 -1.65 -3.74 -32.07
CA SER A 18 -0.34 -3.50 -31.43
C SER A 18 -0.05 -4.50 -30.31
N ILE A 19 -1.05 -4.84 -29.49
CA ILE A 19 -0.95 -5.87 -28.44
C ILE A 19 -0.67 -7.25 -29.06
N GLN A 20 -1.36 -7.60 -30.15
CA GLN A 20 -1.11 -8.84 -30.88
C GLN A 20 0.31 -8.89 -31.48
N LEU A 21 0.81 -7.77 -31.99
CA LEU A 21 2.16 -7.63 -32.55
C LEU A 21 3.25 -7.79 -31.48
N LEU A 22 3.02 -7.26 -30.27
CA LEU A 22 3.89 -7.46 -29.10
C LEU A 22 3.92 -8.92 -28.63
N SER A 23 2.80 -9.64 -28.73
CA SER A 23 2.76 -11.07 -28.37
C SER A 23 3.42 -11.99 -29.41
N GLY A 24 3.63 -11.50 -30.65
CA GLY A 24 4.02 -12.33 -31.79
C GLY A 24 5.35 -12.00 -32.49
N ASN A 25 6.04 -10.90 -32.16
CA ASN A 25 7.21 -10.46 -32.93
C ASN A 25 8.39 -10.03 -32.04
N THR A 26 9.42 -10.87 -31.94
CA THR A 26 10.58 -10.64 -31.05
C THR A 26 11.73 -9.84 -31.68
N ASN A 27 11.64 -9.34 -32.92
CA ASN A 27 12.85 -8.88 -33.65
C ASN A 27 12.76 -7.51 -34.36
N ALA A 28 12.16 -6.47 -33.77
CA ALA A 28 12.35 -5.09 -34.25
C ALA A 28 12.24 -4.06 -33.12
N ASN A 29 13.29 -3.24 -32.92
CA ASN A 29 13.42 -2.12 -31.98
C ASN A 29 12.32 -2.06 -30.91
N THR A 30 12.43 -2.96 -29.94
CA THR A 30 11.44 -3.23 -28.90
C THR A 30 11.09 -1.98 -28.11
N ASP A 31 12.07 -1.11 -27.84
CA ASP A 31 11.88 0.04 -26.96
C ASP A 31 10.96 1.09 -27.59
N ASN A 32 11.18 1.43 -28.87
CA ASN A 32 10.32 2.38 -29.58
C ASN A 32 8.90 1.84 -29.80
N ASN A 33 8.76 0.53 -30.00
CA ASN A 33 7.45 -0.11 -30.18
C ASN A 33 6.68 -0.21 -28.85
N VAL A 34 7.38 -0.45 -27.74
CA VAL A 34 6.80 -0.47 -26.39
C VAL A 34 6.36 0.93 -25.95
N THR A 35 7.19 1.96 -26.16
CA THR A 35 6.81 3.36 -25.83
C THR A 35 5.59 3.81 -26.64
N ASN A 36 5.58 3.55 -27.95
CA ASN A 36 4.43 3.87 -28.80
C ASN A 36 3.14 3.15 -28.37
N SER A 37 3.27 1.93 -27.82
CA SER A 37 2.13 1.15 -27.34
C SER A 37 1.59 1.67 -26.01
N ILE A 38 2.48 2.08 -25.09
CA ILE A 38 2.09 2.73 -23.82
C ILE A 38 1.39 4.07 -24.11
N ASP A 39 1.94 4.89 -25.00
CA ASP A 39 1.34 6.17 -25.39
C ASP A 39 -0.05 5.99 -26.03
N SER A 40 -0.20 4.92 -26.81
CA SER A 40 -1.50 4.54 -27.39
C SER A 40 -2.52 4.14 -26.32
N LEU A 41 -2.12 3.35 -25.32
CA LEU A 41 -2.99 2.98 -24.20
C LEU A 41 -3.42 4.19 -23.37
N ILE A 42 -2.49 5.10 -23.08
CA ILE A 42 -2.78 6.36 -22.37
C ILE A 42 -3.81 7.18 -23.14
N THR A 43 -3.58 7.37 -24.44
CA THR A 43 -4.51 8.11 -25.31
C THR A 43 -5.91 7.50 -25.32
N ILE A 44 -6.01 6.17 -25.38
CA ILE A 44 -7.30 5.46 -25.33
C ILE A 44 -8.00 5.67 -23.99
N LYS A 45 -7.27 5.60 -22.88
CA LYS A 45 -7.81 5.81 -21.53
C LYS A 45 -8.35 7.24 -21.39
N GLU A 46 -7.61 8.25 -21.87
CA GLU A 46 -8.07 9.64 -21.87
C GLU A 46 -9.32 9.86 -22.73
N ASP A 47 -9.33 9.33 -23.96
CA ASP A 47 -10.49 9.45 -24.86
C ASP A 47 -11.73 8.76 -24.26
N PHE A 48 -11.55 7.62 -23.59
CA PHE A 48 -12.63 6.92 -22.90
C PHE A 48 -13.20 7.73 -21.72
N LEU A 49 -12.35 8.41 -20.95
CA LEU A 49 -12.78 9.31 -19.89
C LEU A 49 -13.62 10.48 -20.44
N LYS A 50 -13.20 11.09 -21.56
CA LYS A 50 -13.97 12.17 -22.23
C LYS A 50 -15.35 11.70 -22.71
N ILE A 51 -15.44 10.47 -23.22
CA ILE A 51 -16.72 9.87 -23.62
C ILE A 51 -17.65 9.72 -22.42
N ARG A 52 -17.14 9.20 -21.30
CA ARG A 52 -17.91 9.04 -20.05
C ARG A 52 -18.45 10.38 -19.56
N GLU A 53 -17.60 11.40 -19.51
CA GLU A 53 -18.00 12.74 -19.09
C GLU A 53 -19.13 13.30 -19.97
N SER A 54 -19.02 13.14 -21.29
CA SER A 54 -20.04 13.59 -22.25
C SER A 54 -21.39 12.91 -22.02
N ILE A 55 -21.38 11.59 -21.76
CA ILE A 55 -22.61 10.82 -21.46
C ILE A 55 -23.25 11.36 -20.18
N LEU A 56 -22.47 11.52 -19.10
CA LEU A 56 -22.98 12.01 -17.81
C LEU A 56 -23.58 13.43 -17.93
N ASN A 57 -22.91 14.34 -18.62
CA ASN A 57 -23.38 15.72 -18.82
C ASN A 57 -24.70 15.78 -19.62
N SER A 58 -24.87 14.88 -20.60
CA SER A 58 -26.08 14.80 -21.42
C SER A 58 -27.32 14.28 -20.66
N MET A 59 -27.11 13.54 -19.58
CA MET A 59 -28.19 12.89 -18.81
C MET A 59 -28.64 13.72 -17.61
N SER A 60 -27.72 14.41 -16.92
CA SER A 60 -28.04 15.33 -15.82
C SER A 60 -29.03 16.43 -16.21
N SER A 61 -29.14 16.74 -17.50
CA SER A 61 -30.07 17.74 -18.04
C SER A 61 -31.47 17.19 -18.37
N ASN A 62 -31.66 15.86 -18.46
CA ASN A 62 -32.85 15.29 -19.10
C ASN A 62 -33.70 14.33 -18.24
N LYS A 63 -33.17 13.60 -17.24
CA LYS A 63 -33.95 12.69 -16.35
C LYS A 63 -33.19 12.35 -15.04
N PRO A 64 -33.60 12.84 -13.86
CA PRO A 64 -32.84 12.67 -12.61
C PRO A 64 -32.72 11.22 -12.10
N ASN A 65 -33.80 10.43 -12.12
CA ASN A 65 -33.79 9.10 -11.48
C ASN A 65 -32.92 8.08 -12.22
N GLY A 66 -33.04 7.98 -13.55
CA GLY A 66 -32.18 7.09 -14.35
C GLY A 66 -30.70 7.47 -14.33
N THR A 67 -30.39 8.72 -13.94
CA THR A 67 -29.00 9.20 -13.78
C THR A 67 -28.34 8.61 -12.53
N VAL A 68 -29.08 8.42 -11.42
CA VAL A 68 -28.51 7.88 -10.18
C VAL A 68 -28.14 6.40 -10.33
N GLU A 69 -29.04 5.57 -10.87
CA GLU A 69 -28.78 4.14 -11.08
C GLU A 69 -27.61 3.90 -12.04
N MET A 70 -27.51 4.70 -13.11
CA MET A 70 -26.38 4.65 -14.03
C MET A 70 -25.06 5.06 -13.34
N LEU A 71 -25.07 6.12 -12.53
CA LEU A 71 -23.88 6.57 -11.80
C LEU A 71 -23.38 5.52 -10.82
N ILE A 72 -24.28 4.83 -10.11
CA ILE A 72 -23.94 3.69 -9.24
C ILE A 72 -23.28 2.58 -10.06
N HIS A 73 -23.90 2.19 -11.18
CA HIS A 73 -23.34 1.14 -12.04
C HIS A 73 -21.97 1.52 -12.64
N LEU A 74 -21.80 2.79 -13.03
CA LEU A 74 -20.53 3.29 -13.52
C LEU A 74 -19.46 3.29 -12.42
N TYR A 75 -19.81 3.70 -11.20
CA TYR A 75 -18.92 3.61 -10.04
C TYR A 75 -18.47 2.17 -9.78
N ASP A 76 -19.39 1.21 -9.80
CA ASP A 76 -19.09 -0.21 -9.57
C ASP A 76 -18.18 -0.81 -10.66
N ILE A 77 -18.42 -0.45 -11.94
CA ILE A 77 -17.53 -0.85 -13.04
C ILE A 77 -16.14 -0.26 -12.84
N ASN A 78 -16.04 1.02 -12.49
CA ASN A 78 -14.75 1.68 -12.30
C ASN A 78 -13.97 1.07 -11.14
N LYS A 79 -14.64 0.82 -10.02
CA LYS A 79 -14.01 0.20 -8.85
C LYS A 79 -13.45 -1.18 -9.18
N ARG A 80 -14.22 -2.01 -9.91
CA ARG A 80 -13.77 -3.34 -10.37
C ARG A 80 -12.63 -3.25 -11.38
N SER A 81 -12.73 -2.36 -12.39
CA SER A 81 -11.67 -2.16 -13.38
C SER A 81 -10.37 -1.73 -12.72
N ASN A 82 -10.43 -0.79 -11.76
CA ASN A 82 -9.27 -0.33 -11.02
C ASN A 82 -8.60 -1.47 -10.23
N ALA A 83 -9.39 -2.30 -9.55
CA ALA A 83 -8.87 -3.47 -8.86
C ALA A 83 -8.19 -4.45 -9.84
N GLN A 84 -8.82 -4.77 -10.97
CA GLN A 84 -8.25 -5.68 -11.97
C GLN A 84 -6.96 -5.12 -12.59
N GLU A 85 -6.91 -3.82 -12.88
CA GLU A 85 -5.70 -3.14 -13.37
C GLU A 85 -4.55 -3.26 -12.35
N HIS A 86 -4.82 -3.04 -11.07
CA HIS A 86 -3.82 -3.16 -10.02
C HIS A 86 -3.42 -4.61 -9.74
N GLU A 87 -4.34 -5.57 -9.82
CA GLU A 87 -4.03 -6.98 -9.69
C GLU A 87 -3.03 -7.42 -10.78
N PHE A 88 -3.35 -7.12 -12.04
CA PHE A 88 -2.46 -7.45 -13.17
C PHE A 88 -1.11 -6.74 -13.06
N LEU A 89 -1.11 -5.46 -12.70
CA LEU A 89 0.13 -4.70 -12.50
C LEU A 89 0.98 -5.31 -11.39
N THR A 90 0.39 -5.66 -10.25
CA THR A 90 1.08 -6.26 -9.10
C THR A 90 1.74 -7.58 -9.50
N GLN A 91 1.00 -8.47 -10.17
CA GLN A 91 1.53 -9.74 -10.68
C GLN A 91 2.69 -9.52 -11.67
N SER A 92 2.49 -8.62 -12.65
CA SER A 92 3.51 -8.29 -13.66
C SER A 92 4.80 -7.75 -13.01
N LEU A 93 4.68 -6.83 -12.04
CA LEU A 93 5.81 -6.30 -11.29
C LEU A 93 6.51 -7.40 -10.45
N GLY A 94 5.74 -8.37 -9.96
CA GLY A 94 6.26 -9.52 -9.21
C GLY A 94 7.13 -10.44 -10.05
N GLU A 95 6.83 -10.60 -11.33
CA GLU A 95 7.62 -11.39 -12.27
C GLU A 95 8.93 -10.69 -12.69
N MET A 96 9.01 -9.37 -12.53
CA MET A 96 10.19 -8.59 -12.91
C MET A 96 11.33 -8.71 -11.90
N GLY A 97 12.56 -8.86 -12.38
CA GLY A 97 13.77 -8.89 -11.54
C GLY A 97 14.34 -7.51 -11.16
N ASP A 98 13.81 -6.42 -11.71
CA ASP A 98 14.32 -5.07 -11.47
C ASP A 98 13.92 -4.54 -10.08
N LYS A 99 14.88 -4.05 -9.30
CA LYS A 99 14.62 -3.47 -7.97
C LYS A 99 13.80 -2.19 -8.01
N LYS A 100 13.69 -1.51 -9.16
CA LYS A 100 12.84 -0.33 -9.33
C LYS A 100 11.36 -0.60 -9.09
N VAL A 101 10.93 -1.86 -9.10
CA VAL A 101 9.53 -2.23 -8.80
C VAL A 101 9.22 -2.19 -7.30
N ILE A 102 10.23 -2.24 -6.42
CA ILE A 102 10.05 -2.35 -4.97
C ILE A 102 9.24 -1.18 -4.40
N PRO A 103 9.54 0.10 -4.71
CA PRO A 103 8.74 1.22 -4.19
C PRO A 103 7.28 1.18 -4.66
N ILE A 104 7.03 0.71 -5.88
CA ILE A 104 5.68 0.61 -6.44
C ILE A 104 4.88 -0.49 -5.72
N LEU A 105 5.50 -1.63 -5.43
CA LEU A 105 4.86 -2.70 -4.66
C LEU A 105 4.56 -2.25 -3.21
N ILE A 106 5.43 -1.45 -2.59
CA ILE A 106 5.18 -0.84 -1.28
C ILE A 106 3.99 0.14 -1.35
N GLU A 107 3.92 0.97 -2.40
CA GLU A 107 2.78 1.87 -2.62
C GLU A 107 1.46 1.11 -2.77
N ILE A 108 1.45 0.03 -3.56
CA ILE A 108 0.29 -0.85 -3.72
C ILE A 108 -0.11 -1.48 -2.38
N ALA A 109 0.85 -2.01 -1.62
CA ALA A 109 0.60 -2.60 -0.30
C ALA A 109 0.00 -1.59 0.70
N ASN A 110 0.36 -0.31 0.59
CA ASN A 110 -0.12 0.74 1.50
C ASN A 110 -1.42 1.44 1.03
N ASN A 111 -1.92 1.11 -0.17
CA ASN A 111 -3.07 1.80 -0.75
C ASN A 111 -4.40 1.23 -0.22
N ASN A 112 -5.04 1.97 0.70
CA ASN A 112 -6.30 1.56 1.35
C ASN A 112 -7.51 1.52 0.42
N ASP A 113 -7.44 2.15 -0.75
CA ASP A 113 -8.52 2.11 -1.74
C ASP A 113 -8.51 0.80 -2.54
N LEU A 114 -7.42 0.02 -2.45
CA LEU A 114 -7.31 -1.28 -3.10
C LEU A 114 -7.87 -2.40 -2.20
N PRO A 115 -8.49 -3.43 -2.80
CA PRO A 115 -8.85 -4.66 -2.10
C PRO A 115 -7.68 -5.30 -1.33
N ALA A 116 -8.00 -5.89 -0.18
CA ALA A 116 -7.07 -6.62 0.70
C ALA A 116 -6.15 -7.59 -0.06
N TYR A 117 -6.74 -8.48 -0.88
CA TYR A 117 -5.99 -9.50 -1.61
C TYR A 117 -4.91 -8.93 -2.55
N ILE A 118 -5.10 -7.73 -3.12
CA ILE A 118 -4.10 -7.08 -3.97
C ILE A 118 -2.94 -6.56 -3.13
N ARG A 119 -3.24 -5.93 -1.99
CA ARG A 119 -2.22 -5.45 -1.05
C ARG A 119 -1.41 -6.61 -0.48
N SER A 120 -2.09 -7.68 -0.06
CA SER A 120 -1.47 -8.91 0.42
C SER A 120 -0.60 -9.57 -0.66
N SER A 121 -1.04 -9.58 -1.92
CA SER A 121 -0.23 -10.06 -3.06
C SER A 121 1.05 -9.24 -3.24
N ALA A 122 0.99 -7.91 -3.11
CA ALA A 122 2.20 -7.07 -3.17
C ALA A 122 3.18 -7.38 -2.03
N VAL A 123 2.69 -7.57 -0.81
CA VAL A 123 3.51 -7.97 0.35
C VAL A 123 4.11 -9.36 0.18
N GLU A 124 3.34 -10.32 -0.32
CA GLU A 124 3.82 -11.66 -0.66
C GLU A 124 4.96 -11.60 -1.69
N ILE A 125 4.82 -10.78 -2.72
CA ILE A 125 5.86 -10.59 -3.74
C ILE A 125 7.13 -9.99 -3.10
N LEU A 126 7.00 -8.96 -2.27
CA LEU A 126 8.12 -8.35 -1.56
C LEU A 126 8.82 -9.39 -0.65
N SER A 127 8.05 -10.22 0.04
CA SER A 127 8.53 -11.33 0.89
C SER A 127 9.31 -12.36 0.07
N LYS A 128 8.74 -12.85 -1.05
CA LYS A 128 9.39 -13.80 -1.96
C LYS A 128 10.67 -13.24 -2.59
N LYS A 129 10.70 -11.94 -2.88
CA LYS A 129 11.89 -11.23 -3.38
C LYS A 129 12.94 -10.98 -2.29
N GLN A 130 12.60 -11.23 -1.01
CA GLN A 130 13.49 -11.08 0.15
C GLN A 130 14.09 -9.68 0.28
N VAL A 131 13.29 -8.66 -0.04
CA VAL A 131 13.74 -7.27 -0.03
C VAL A 131 13.83 -6.75 1.41
N PRO A 132 14.93 -6.09 1.81
CA PRO A 132 15.06 -5.52 3.16
C PRO A 132 14.03 -4.42 3.44
N GLU A 133 13.58 -3.70 2.42
CA GLU A 133 12.60 -2.62 2.50
C GLU A 133 11.24 -3.08 3.04
N LEU A 134 10.93 -4.38 2.94
CA LEU A 134 9.73 -4.96 3.56
C LEU A 134 9.76 -4.81 5.09
N VAL A 135 10.93 -4.94 5.72
CA VAL A 135 11.06 -4.79 7.18
C VAL A 135 10.78 -3.36 7.58
N ASP A 136 11.36 -2.39 6.88
CA ASP A 136 11.14 -0.96 7.16
C ASP A 136 9.67 -0.59 7.00
N PHE A 137 9.03 -1.04 5.92
CA PHE A 137 7.60 -0.87 5.69
C PHE A 137 6.75 -1.43 6.84
N LEU A 138 7.01 -2.66 7.28
CA LEU A 138 6.30 -3.28 8.40
C LEU A 138 6.56 -2.56 9.73
N VAL A 139 7.77 -2.06 9.97
CA VAL A 139 8.10 -1.25 11.16
C VAL A 139 7.27 0.02 11.20
N GLU A 140 7.16 0.73 10.06
CA GLU A 140 6.35 1.94 9.96
C GLU A 140 4.88 1.65 10.23
N MET A 141 4.33 0.59 9.62
CA MET A 141 2.94 0.20 9.84
C MET A 141 2.64 -0.21 11.28
N LEU A 142 3.53 -0.95 11.93
CA LEU A 142 3.37 -1.33 13.34
C LEU A 142 3.44 -0.12 14.28
N GLY A 143 4.13 0.95 13.86
CA GLY A 143 4.25 2.21 14.59
C GLY A 143 3.05 3.14 14.44
N ASP A 144 2.23 2.97 13.39
CA ASP A 144 1.03 3.79 13.14
C ASP A 144 -0.26 3.02 13.57
N PRO A 145 -1.03 3.57 14.52
CA PRO A 145 -2.28 2.96 14.98
C PRO A 145 -3.29 2.65 13.85
N ASN A 146 -3.29 3.41 12.75
CA ASN A 146 -4.25 3.25 11.66
C ASN A 146 -3.88 2.11 10.68
N SER A 147 -2.63 1.64 10.73
CA SER A 147 -2.12 0.62 9.82
C SER A 147 -1.66 -0.66 10.52
N ARG A 148 -1.50 -0.63 11.85
CA ARG A 148 -1.10 -1.80 12.66
C ARG A 148 -1.95 -3.05 12.42
N ASP A 149 -3.26 -2.90 12.29
CA ASP A 149 -4.16 -4.06 12.07
C ASP A 149 -3.94 -4.73 10.70
N LYS A 150 -3.48 -3.98 9.70
CA LYS A 150 -3.19 -4.51 8.35
C LYS A 150 -1.98 -5.44 8.36
N VAL A 151 -1.06 -5.27 9.30
CA VAL A 151 0.07 -6.19 9.45
C VAL A 151 -0.43 -7.60 9.81
N ASN A 152 -1.52 -7.70 10.58
CA ASN A 152 -2.17 -8.97 10.88
C ASN A 152 -2.91 -9.53 9.65
N GLU A 153 -3.56 -8.68 8.85
CA GLU A 153 -4.18 -9.08 7.57
C GLU A 153 -3.14 -9.70 6.63
N PHE A 154 -2.00 -9.02 6.44
CA PHE A 154 -0.91 -9.55 5.63
C PHE A 154 -0.36 -10.85 6.21
N ALA A 155 -0.17 -10.91 7.53
CA ALA A 155 0.27 -12.13 8.19
C ALA A 155 -0.66 -13.32 7.89
N LEU A 156 -1.98 -13.14 7.99
CA LEU A 156 -2.97 -14.20 7.75
C LEU A 156 -3.04 -14.61 6.27
N ASP A 157 -3.08 -13.64 5.36
CA ASP A 157 -3.22 -13.89 3.94
C ASP A 157 -1.95 -14.51 3.33
N VAL A 158 -0.78 -14.02 3.76
CA VAL A 158 0.52 -14.40 3.18
C VAL A 158 1.03 -15.71 3.79
N MET A 159 0.78 -15.98 5.07
CA MET A 159 1.23 -17.21 5.75
C MET A 159 0.25 -18.39 5.64
N GLY A 160 -0.93 -18.19 5.03
CA GLY A 160 -1.86 -19.28 4.72
C GLY A 160 -1.27 -20.33 3.77
N ASP A 161 -0.25 -19.95 2.98
CA ASP A 161 0.51 -20.84 2.09
C ASP A 161 1.90 -21.17 2.67
N ILE A 162 2.25 -22.46 2.66
CA ILE A 162 3.16 -23.16 3.60
C ILE A 162 4.68 -22.83 3.43
N SER A 163 5.07 -21.77 2.71
CA SER A 163 6.49 -21.52 2.37
C SER A 163 6.94 -20.07 2.54
N GLN A 164 6.68 -19.43 3.68
CA GLN A 164 6.98 -18.00 3.89
C GLN A 164 7.88 -17.72 5.11
N GLU A 165 8.98 -18.46 5.25
CA GLU A 165 10.01 -18.19 6.27
C GLU A 165 10.46 -16.73 6.26
N ARG A 166 10.61 -16.12 5.07
CA ARG A 166 11.01 -14.72 4.96
C ARG A 166 9.99 -13.75 5.55
N MET A 167 8.69 -13.98 5.35
CA MET A 167 7.63 -13.14 5.93
C MET A 167 7.66 -13.19 7.46
N ILE A 168 7.80 -14.39 8.03
CA ILE A 168 7.92 -14.59 9.48
C ILE A 168 9.14 -13.83 10.02
N MET A 169 10.30 -13.98 9.36
CA MET A 169 11.52 -13.28 9.76
C MET A 169 11.35 -11.76 9.66
N ALA A 170 10.74 -11.26 8.58
CA ALA A 170 10.48 -9.82 8.43
C ALA A 170 9.56 -9.27 9.53
N LEU A 171 8.50 -10.02 9.90
CA LEU A 171 7.61 -9.64 11.00
C LEU A 171 8.33 -9.65 12.35
N LEU A 172 9.15 -10.66 12.63
CA LEU A 172 9.93 -10.75 13.87
C LEU A 172 10.95 -9.61 13.97
N GLU A 173 11.68 -9.34 12.88
CA GLU A 173 12.62 -8.22 12.77
C GLU A 173 11.89 -6.88 12.98
N ALA A 174 10.76 -6.68 12.29
CA ALA A 174 9.99 -5.45 12.38
C ALA A 174 9.46 -5.20 13.81
N TYR A 175 8.94 -6.25 14.46
CA TYR A 175 8.47 -6.15 15.84
C TYR A 175 9.62 -5.79 16.81
N GLN A 176 10.78 -6.44 16.66
CA GLN A 176 11.95 -6.14 17.50
C GLN A 176 12.45 -4.72 17.31
N ILE A 177 12.56 -4.26 16.05
CA ILE A 177 12.99 -2.90 15.72
C ILE A 177 11.99 -1.88 16.26
N GLY A 178 10.70 -2.06 16.02
CA GLY A 178 9.64 -1.18 16.52
C GLY A 178 9.66 -1.07 18.04
N ARG A 179 9.79 -2.20 18.74
CA ARG A 179 9.89 -2.25 20.20
C ARG A 179 11.14 -1.53 20.72
N ASN A 180 12.28 -1.70 20.06
CA ASN A 180 13.52 -0.99 20.42
C ASN A 180 13.38 0.52 20.21
N LYS A 181 12.78 0.96 19.10
CA LYS A 181 12.47 2.37 18.83
C LYS A 181 11.55 2.94 19.92
N TYR A 182 10.50 2.22 20.29
CA TYR A 182 9.58 2.61 21.36
C TYR A 182 10.29 2.80 22.70
N TYR A 183 11.10 1.84 23.16
CA TYR A 183 11.81 1.97 24.43
C TYR A 183 12.90 3.06 24.39
N SER A 184 13.53 3.27 23.23
CA SER A 184 14.48 4.38 23.05
C SER A 184 13.78 5.73 23.22
N LEU A 185 12.62 5.91 22.59
CA LEU A 185 11.82 7.12 22.74
C LEU A 185 11.36 7.33 24.19
N LEU A 186 10.83 6.28 24.82
CA LEU A 186 10.42 6.32 26.22
C LEU A 186 11.59 6.72 27.13
N ASN A 187 12.78 6.15 26.93
CA ASN A 187 13.97 6.51 27.69
C ASN A 187 14.37 7.98 27.50
N THR A 188 14.27 8.52 26.29
CA THR A 188 14.52 9.94 25.98
C THR A 188 13.52 10.85 26.67
N VAL A 189 12.22 10.52 26.60
CA VAL A 189 11.18 11.27 27.32
C VAL A 189 11.46 11.25 28.82
N MET A 190 11.79 10.08 29.39
CA MET A 190 12.13 9.96 30.81
C MET A 190 13.34 10.80 31.22
N ASN A 191 14.38 10.94 30.36
CA ASN A 191 15.50 11.86 30.63
C ASN A 191 15.04 13.32 30.67
N GLY A 192 14.20 13.73 29.71
CA GLY A 192 13.71 15.11 29.65
C GLY A 192 12.81 15.49 30.83
N LEU A 193 12.21 14.49 31.48
CA LEU A 193 11.39 14.68 32.67
C LEU A 193 12.19 14.71 33.98
N ASP A 194 13.51 14.53 33.94
CA ASP A 194 14.31 14.48 35.16
C ASP A 194 14.10 15.76 36.00
N ASP A 195 14.08 16.95 35.40
CA ASP A 195 13.93 18.21 36.15
C ASP A 195 12.49 18.75 36.21
N PHE A 196 11.49 17.89 35.92
CA PHE A 196 10.10 18.30 35.86
C PHE A 196 9.27 17.69 37.00
N GLU A 197 8.98 18.50 38.01
CA GLU A 197 8.16 18.11 39.16
C GLU A 197 6.67 18.22 38.84
N ASN A 198 6.10 17.15 38.26
CA ASN A 198 4.66 17.03 38.05
C ASN A 198 4.11 15.80 38.78
N PRO A 199 3.15 15.96 39.73
CA PRO A 199 2.53 14.84 40.45
C PRO A 199 1.94 13.73 39.56
N GLN A 200 1.54 14.05 38.32
CA GLN A 200 1.04 13.07 37.35
C GLN A 200 2.15 12.14 36.82
N ILE A 201 3.42 12.51 36.94
CA ILE A 201 4.55 11.63 36.55
C ILE A 201 4.74 10.52 37.57
N LYS A 202 4.41 10.77 38.84
CA LYS A 202 4.50 9.77 39.92
C LYS A 202 3.65 8.53 39.63
N SER A 203 2.43 8.70 39.09
CA SER A 203 1.57 7.57 38.72
C SER A 203 2.15 6.80 37.53
N VAL A 204 2.62 7.50 36.50
CA VAL A 204 3.25 6.90 35.31
C VAL A 204 4.49 6.09 35.69
N TYR A 205 5.38 6.62 36.52
CA TYR A 205 6.55 5.86 36.99
C TYR A 205 6.18 4.65 37.85
N LYS A 206 5.14 4.76 38.70
CA LYS A 206 4.63 3.60 39.44
C LYS A 206 4.15 2.51 38.48
N GLU A 207 3.40 2.87 37.46
CA GLU A 207 2.92 1.92 36.44
C GLU A 207 4.11 1.23 35.73
N ILE A 208 5.08 2.01 35.23
CA ILE A 208 6.25 1.47 34.53
C ILE A 208 7.05 0.51 35.42
N VAL A 209 7.20 0.79 36.72
CA VAL A 209 7.94 -0.09 37.65
C VAL A 209 7.27 -1.45 37.81
N HIS A 210 5.94 -1.53 37.80
CA HIS A 210 5.19 -2.76 38.07
C HIS A 210 4.83 -3.55 36.81
N THR A 211 4.97 -2.98 35.61
CA THR A 211 4.69 -3.66 34.35
C THR A 211 5.90 -4.50 33.90
N GLU A 212 5.76 -5.83 33.96
CA GLU A 212 6.84 -6.80 33.66
C GLU A 212 7.36 -6.73 32.21
N ASP A 213 6.53 -6.27 31.28
CA ASP A 213 6.89 -6.15 29.86
C ASP A 213 7.90 -5.03 29.58
N PHE A 214 8.08 -4.06 30.48
CA PHE A 214 9.11 -3.04 30.29
C PHE A 214 10.52 -3.60 30.56
N PRO A 215 11.54 -3.24 29.77
CA PRO A 215 12.92 -3.66 30.04
C PRO A 215 13.38 -3.24 31.43
N GLY A 216 14.19 -4.09 32.10
CA GLY A 216 14.67 -3.81 33.46
C GLY A 216 15.39 -2.46 33.61
N LYS A 217 16.09 -1.98 32.56
CA LYS A 217 16.71 -0.64 32.54
C LYS A 217 15.68 0.50 32.59
N ILE A 218 14.54 0.37 31.90
CA ILE A 218 13.44 1.33 31.91
C ILE A 218 12.77 1.33 33.29
N ARG A 219 12.47 0.15 33.84
CA ARG A 219 11.88 0.00 35.18
C ARG A 219 12.78 0.59 36.26
N LEU A 220 14.09 0.29 36.24
CA LEU A 220 15.06 0.86 37.18
C LEU A 220 15.11 2.38 37.11
N LYS A 221 14.99 2.95 35.92
CA LYS A 221 14.98 4.40 35.74
C LYS A 221 13.72 5.04 36.30
N ALA A 222 12.55 4.45 36.03
CA ALA A 222 11.29 4.90 36.60
C ALA A 222 11.32 4.83 38.14
N PHE A 223 11.89 3.76 38.70
CA PHE A 223 12.11 3.63 40.14
C PHE A 223 12.98 4.75 40.71
N LYS A 224 14.10 5.10 40.06
CA LYS A 224 14.93 6.24 40.48
C LYS A 224 14.17 7.57 40.41
N GLY A 225 13.33 7.76 39.40
CA GLY A 225 12.45 8.92 39.29
C GLY A 225 11.47 9.03 40.46
N LEU A 226 10.92 7.90 40.95
CA LEU A 226 10.01 7.89 42.10
C LEU A 226 10.64 8.38 43.40
N ILE A 227 11.96 8.21 43.57
CA ILE A 227 12.68 8.67 44.77
C ILE A 227 12.56 10.20 44.92
N ARG A 228 12.44 10.94 43.81
CA ARG A 228 12.26 12.40 43.82
C ARG A 228 10.88 12.84 44.32
N PHE A 229 9.91 11.92 44.40
CA PHE A 229 8.57 12.16 44.92
C PHE A 229 8.34 11.51 46.29
N ALA A 230 9.42 11.07 46.94
CA ALA A 230 9.42 10.50 48.29
C ALA A 230 9.60 11.64 49.31
N ASP A 231 8.53 12.42 49.49
CA ASP A 231 8.28 13.18 50.71
C ASP A 231 7.54 12.28 51.71
#